data_AF-A0A098T494-F1
#
_entry.id   AF-A0A098T494-F1
#
_cell.length_a   1.000
_cell.length_b   1.000
_cell.length_c   1.000
_cell.angle_alpha   90.00
_cell.angle_beta   90.00
_cell.angle_gamma   90.00
#
_symmetry.space_group_name_H-M   'P 1'
#
loop_
_entity.id
_entity.type
_entity.pdbx_description
1 polymer ?
#
loop_
_entity_poly.entity_id
_entity_poly.type
_entity_poly.pdbx_seq_one_letter_code
_entity_poly.pdbx_strand_id
1 'polypeptide(L)'
;MAIRLAQFAAILLAALALVPSGAHLLELPNKMALSREAYVIVQGIYRGWALLGFVWIAALVANAVLAYLTRAQPWPSRLAALSAACFALMFAVFFTWTLPANQATQNWTAVPEAWESLRLSWEYSHAANAAIVFAAACCSVLSALCWRPAP
;
A
#
# COMPACT_ATOMS: atom_id res chain seq x y z
N MET A 1 -3.05 -5.36 27.74
CA MET A 1 -3.59 -6.08 26.57
C MET A 1 -3.80 -5.18 25.35
N ALA A 2 -4.47 -4.02 25.50
CA ALA A 2 -4.81 -3.13 24.38
C ALA A 2 -3.67 -2.79 23.41
N ILE A 3 -2.48 -2.41 23.90
CA ILE A 3 -1.34 -2.07 23.03
C ILE A 3 -0.89 -3.27 22.19
N ARG A 4 -0.86 -4.48 22.75
CA ARG A 4 -0.48 -5.70 22.02
C ARG A 4 -1.48 -6.04 20.92
N LEU A 5 -2.77 -5.84 21.17
CA LEU A 5 -3.81 -6.00 20.15
C LEU A 5 -3.67 -4.96 19.03
N ALA A 6 -3.38 -3.69 19.39
CA ALA A 6 -3.13 -2.65 18.40
C ALA A 6 -1.87 -2.92 17.57
N GLN A 7 -0.79 -3.40 18.19
CA GLN A 7 0.43 -3.84 17.49
C GLN A 7 0.14 -4.97 16.51
N PHE A 8 -0.55 -6.02 16.98
CA PHE A 8 -0.93 -7.15 16.13
C PHE A 8 -1.77 -6.69 14.93
N ALA A 9 -2.81 -5.89 15.17
CA ALA A 9 -3.66 -5.38 14.11
C ALA A 9 -2.88 -4.51 13.12
N ALA A 10 -2.06 -3.58 13.60
CA ALA A 10 -1.26 -2.70 12.75
C ALA A 10 -0.26 -3.48 11.87
N ILE A 11 0.42 -4.49 12.43
CA ILE A 11 1.35 -5.34 11.69
C ILE A 11 0.62 -6.20 10.67
N LEU A 12 -0.46 -6.88 11.08
CA LEU A 12 -1.23 -7.76 10.19
C LEU A 12 -1.82 -6.97 9.02
N LEU A 13 -2.45 -5.83 9.29
CA LEU A 13 -3.04 -4.98 8.26
C LEU A 13 -1.98 -4.39 7.33
N ALA A 14 -0.81 -3.99 7.85
CA ALA A 14 0.28 -3.52 7.00
C ALA A 14 0.84 -4.64 6.10
N ALA A 15 0.96 -5.86 6.61
CA ALA A 15 1.38 -7.01 5.82
C ALA A 15 0.36 -7.36 4.72
N LEU A 16 -0.94 -7.37 5.05
CA LEU A 16 -2.01 -7.60 4.08
C LEU A 16 -2.09 -6.47 3.03
N ALA A 17 -1.88 -5.22 3.44
CA ALA A 17 -1.83 -4.07 2.54
C ALA A 17 -0.67 -4.16 1.53
N LEU A 18 0.44 -4.79 1.91
CA LEU A 18 1.61 -4.98 1.06
C LEU A 18 1.35 -5.98 -0.06
N VAL A 19 0.51 -6.99 0.15
CA VAL A 19 0.29 -8.08 -0.82
C VAL A 19 0.00 -7.60 -2.25
N PRO A 20 -1.01 -6.75 -2.51
CA PRO A 20 -1.31 -6.31 -3.88
C PRO A 20 -0.17 -5.47 -4.48
N SER A 21 0.36 -4.51 -3.75
CA SER A 21 1.45 -3.65 -4.25
C SER A 21 2.73 -4.44 -4.51
N GLY A 22 3.05 -5.40 -3.63
CA GLY A 22 4.18 -6.32 -3.79
C GLY A 22 4.04 -7.21 -5.02
N ALA A 23 2.83 -7.72 -5.29
CA ALA A 23 2.57 -8.47 -6.52
C ALA A 23 2.84 -7.62 -7.77
N HIS A 24 2.32 -6.38 -7.81
CA HIS A 24 2.60 -5.46 -8.92
C HIS A 24 4.10 -5.22 -9.14
N LEU A 25 4.86 -4.99 -8.06
CA LEU A 25 6.31 -4.77 -8.16
C LEU A 25 7.05 -6.00 -8.72
N LEU A 26 6.72 -7.20 -8.26
CA LEU A 26 7.38 -8.44 -8.69
C LEU A 26 7.04 -8.82 -10.13
N GLU A 27 5.83 -8.48 -10.58
CA GLU A 27 5.37 -8.76 -11.94
C GLU A 27 5.86 -7.71 -12.96
N LEU A 28 6.31 -6.54 -12.49
CA LEU A 28 6.65 -5.38 -13.31
C LEU A 28 7.56 -5.72 -14.51
N PRO A 29 8.70 -6.42 -14.35
CA PRO A 29 9.60 -6.69 -15.50
C PRO A 29 8.91 -7.49 -16.61
N ASN A 30 8.11 -8.49 -16.21
CA ASN A 30 7.40 -9.35 -17.16
C ASN A 30 6.26 -8.60 -17.84
N LYS A 31 5.50 -7.78 -17.09
CA LYS A 31 4.41 -6.96 -17.64
C LYS A 31 4.89 -5.93 -18.64
N MET A 32 6.04 -5.33 -18.41
CA MET A 32 6.58 -4.32 -19.31
C MET A 32 6.98 -4.89 -20.68
N ALA A 33 7.30 -6.19 -20.74
CA ALA A 33 7.62 -6.91 -21.97
C ALA A 33 6.39 -7.40 -22.76
N LEU A 34 5.18 -7.33 -22.20
CA LEU A 34 3.97 -7.79 -22.88
C LEU A 34 3.58 -6.88 -24.04
N SER A 35 3.00 -7.49 -25.09
CA SER A 35 2.24 -6.75 -26.09
C SER A 35 1.04 -6.05 -25.43
N ARG A 36 0.48 -5.06 -26.12
CA ARG A 36 -0.71 -4.35 -25.67
C ARG A 36 -1.87 -5.32 -25.37
N GLU A 37 -2.15 -6.23 -26.28
CA GLU A 37 -3.25 -7.20 -26.19
C GLU A 37 -3.04 -8.14 -25.00
N ALA A 38 -1.82 -8.69 -24.85
CA ALA A 38 -1.48 -9.56 -23.74
C ALA A 38 -1.56 -8.84 -22.39
N TYR A 39 -1.11 -7.59 -22.31
CA TYR A 39 -1.21 -6.79 -21.10
C TYR A 39 -2.66 -6.54 -20.70
N VAL A 40 -3.54 -6.17 -21.64
CA VAL A 40 -4.97 -5.95 -21.35
C VAL A 40 -5.64 -7.23 -20.84
N ILE A 41 -5.30 -8.39 -21.42
CA ILE A 41 -5.78 -9.69 -20.94
C ILE A 41 -5.33 -9.93 -19.49
N VAL A 42 -4.04 -9.74 -19.20
CA VAL A 42 -3.48 -9.91 -17.85
C VAL A 42 -4.11 -8.92 -16.87
N GLN A 43 -4.37 -7.67 -17.25
CA GLN A 43 -5.05 -6.70 -16.38
C GLN A 43 -6.43 -7.17 -15.91
N GLY A 44 -7.12 -8.00 -16.70
CA GLY A 44 -8.40 -8.59 -16.35
C GLY A 44 -8.38 -9.41 -15.04
N ILE A 45 -7.22 -9.94 -14.63
CA ILE A 45 -7.11 -10.75 -13.39
C ILE A 45 -7.22 -9.89 -12.11
N TYR A 46 -7.04 -8.57 -12.20
CA TYR A 46 -7.15 -7.64 -11.07
C TYR A 46 -8.58 -7.13 -10.83
N ARG A 47 -9.57 -7.59 -11.60
CA ARG A 47 -10.97 -7.20 -11.39
C ARG A 47 -11.39 -7.51 -9.94
N GLY A 48 -11.93 -6.50 -9.27
CA GLY A 48 -12.35 -6.57 -7.87
C GLY A 48 -11.27 -6.20 -6.84
N TRP A 49 -10.00 -6.03 -7.24
CA TRP A 49 -8.92 -5.69 -6.30
C TRP A 49 -9.08 -4.31 -5.65
N ALA A 50 -9.90 -3.42 -6.22
CA ALA A 50 -10.23 -2.13 -5.60
C ALA A 50 -10.77 -2.27 -4.16
N LEU A 51 -11.43 -3.40 -3.83
CA LEU A 51 -11.90 -3.69 -2.47
C LEU A 51 -10.75 -3.81 -1.45
N LEU A 52 -9.54 -4.13 -1.89
CA LEU A 52 -8.36 -4.16 -1.01
C LEU A 52 -7.98 -2.75 -0.51
N GLY A 53 -8.50 -1.69 -1.12
CA GLY A 53 -8.36 -0.32 -0.61
C GLY A 53 -8.90 -0.14 0.81
N PHE A 54 -9.87 -0.95 1.25
CA PHE A 54 -10.34 -0.94 2.65
C PHE A 54 -9.25 -1.40 3.63
N VAL A 55 -8.40 -2.34 3.22
CA VAL A 55 -7.26 -2.81 4.03
C VAL A 55 -6.24 -1.69 4.22
N TRP A 56 -6.01 -0.87 3.18
CA TRP A 56 -5.13 0.29 3.29
C TRP A 56 -5.63 1.33 4.28
N ILE A 57 -6.95 1.63 4.26
CA ILE A 57 -7.57 2.54 5.24
C ILE A 57 -7.44 1.96 6.65
N ALA A 58 -7.73 0.68 6.83
CA ALA A 58 -7.60 0.01 8.12
C ALA A 58 -6.15 0.04 8.64
N ALA A 59 -5.15 -0.17 7.77
CA ALA A 59 -3.73 -0.12 8.14
C ALA A 59 -3.28 1.29 8.58
N LEU A 60 -3.74 2.33 7.86
CA LEU A 60 -3.53 3.74 8.25
C LEU A 60 -4.08 4.00 9.66
N VAL A 61 -5.35 3.67 9.88
CA VAL A 61 -6.05 3.92 11.16
C VAL A 61 -5.39 3.13 12.29
N ALA A 62 -5.08 1.85 12.07
CA ALA A 62 -4.44 1.00 13.08
C ALA A 62 -3.07 1.56 13.52
N ASN A 63 -2.25 2.04 12.57
CA ASN A 63 -0.96 2.64 12.90
C ASN A 63 -1.10 4.01 13.58
N ALA A 64 -2.08 4.83 13.21
CA ALA A 64 -2.38 6.08 13.91
C ALA A 64 -2.84 5.84 15.35
N VAL A 65 -3.72 4.86 15.56
CA VAL A 65 -4.15 4.42 16.90
C VAL A 65 -2.96 3.89 17.70
N LEU A 66 -2.11 3.06 17.09
CA LEU A 66 -0.90 2.55 17.75
C LEU A 66 0.04 3.70 18.18
N ALA A 67 0.22 4.70 17.34
CA ALA A 67 1.04 5.88 17.66
C ALA A 67 0.49 6.65 18.86
N TYR A 68 -0.84 6.81 18.93
CA TYR A 68 -1.52 7.45 20.07
C TYR A 68 -1.42 6.62 21.36
N LEU A 69 -1.63 5.31 21.27
CA LEU A 69 -1.59 4.41 22.44
C LEU A 69 -0.17 4.28 23.02
N THR A 70 0.86 4.39 22.17
CA THR A 70 2.26 4.30 22.59
C THR A 70 2.91 5.66 22.86
N ARG A 71 2.15 6.77 22.85
CA ARG A 71 2.65 8.17 22.97
C ARG A 71 3.52 8.47 24.19
N ALA A 72 3.41 7.66 25.26
CA ALA A 72 4.26 7.80 26.44
C ALA A 72 5.72 7.34 26.18
N GLN A 73 5.98 6.62 25.08
CA GLN A 73 7.30 6.18 24.66
C GLN A 73 7.62 6.76 23.27
N PRO A 74 8.62 7.65 23.16
CA PRO A 74 8.83 8.44 21.95
C PRO A 74 9.15 7.57 20.73
N TRP A 75 9.99 6.54 20.88
CA TRP A 75 10.41 5.70 19.75
C TRP A 75 9.27 4.84 19.16
N PRO A 76 8.55 4.02 19.96
CA PRO A 76 7.39 3.28 19.47
C PRO A 76 6.34 4.18 18.80
N SER A 77 6.03 5.33 19.42
CA SER A 77 5.02 6.26 18.91
C SER A 77 5.45 6.89 17.59
N ARG A 78 6.70 7.37 17.47
CA ARG A 78 7.22 7.96 16.22
C ARG A 78 7.27 6.95 15.08
N LEU A 79 7.67 5.70 15.35
CA LEU A 79 7.70 4.63 14.33
C LEU A 79 6.29 4.28 13.84
N ALA A 80 5.31 4.17 14.74
CA ALA A 80 3.92 3.95 14.35
C ALA A 80 3.34 5.15 13.57
N ALA A 81 3.68 6.38 13.98
CA ALA A 81 3.29 7.59 13.26
C ALA A 81 3.91 7.66 11.85
N LEU A 82 5.18 7.27 11.73
CA LEU A 82 5.86 7.17 10.43
C LEU A 82 5.20 6.12 9.54
N SER A 83 4.83 4.95 10.08
CA SER A 83 4.06 3.95 9.34
C SER A 83 2.72 4.51 8.82
N ALA A 84 1.97 5.22 9.68
CA ALA A 84 0.74 5.89 9.26
C ALA A 84 1.00 6.97 8.19
N ALA A 85 2.08 7.75 8.30
CA ALA A 85 2.46 8.72 7.28
C ALA A 85 2.82 8.07 5.94
N CYS A 86 3.48 6.91 5.94
CA CYS A 86 3.73 6.13 4.74
C CYS A 86 2.42 5.68 4.06
N PHE A 87 1.42 5.21 4.82
CA PHE A 87 0.11 4.89 4.24
C PHE A 87 -0.59 6.13 3.66
N ALA A 88 -0.47 7.29 4.31
CA ALA A 88 -0.99 8.54 3.75
C ALA A 88 -0.28 8.93 2.44
N LEU A 89 1.04 8.76 2.37
CA LEU A 89 1.83 8.99 1.15
C LEU A 89 1.43 8.01 0.03
N MET A 90 1.19 6.74 0.37
CA MET A 90 0.69 5.75 -0.59
C MET A 90 -0.65 6.18 -1.20
N PHE A 91 -1.57 6.73 -0.40
CA PHE A 91 -2.81 7.31 -0.92
C PHE A 91 -2.55 8.49 -1.85
N ALA A 92 -1.61 9.38 -1.51
CA ALA A 92 -1.25 10.49 -2.39
C ALA A 92 -0.73 10.00 -3.76
N VAL A 93 0.11 8.96 -3.77
CA VAL A 93 0.57 8.32 -5.01
C VAL A 93 -0.60 7.71 -5.79
N PHE A 94 -1.49 6.99 -5.10
CA PHE A 94 -2.67 6.40 -5.73
C PHE A 94 -3.55 7.45 -6.41
N PHE A 95 -3.91 8.52 -5.70
CA PHE A 95 -4.79 9.57 -6.24
C PHE A 95 -4.14 10.37 -7.38
N THR A 96 -2.82 10.47 -7.39
CA THR A 96 -2.09 11.25 -8.40
C THR A 96 -1.82 10.48 -9.68
N TRP A 97 -1.52 9.16 -9.60
CA TRP A 97 -1.10 8.38 -10.77
C TRP A 97 -1.98 7.16 -11.05
N THR A 98 -2.32 6.37 -10.03
CA THR A 98 -3.06 5.12 -10.23
C THR A 98 -4.54 5.38 -10.58
N LEU A 99 -5.20 6.27 -9.84
CA LEU A 99 -6.62 6.56 -10.04
C LEU A 99 -6.92 7.20 -11.39
N PRO A 100 -6.16 8.23 -11.87
CA PRO A 100 -6.40 8.79 -13.19
C PRO A 100 -6.23 7.75 -14.30
N ALA A 101 -5.24 6.86 -14.19
CA ALA A 101 -5.06 5.77 -15.14
C ALA A 101 -6.21 4.76 -15.11
N ASN A 102 -6.70 4.39 -13.93
CA ASN A 102 -7.91 3.57 -13.79
C ASN A 102 -9.13 4.24 -14.43
N GLN A 103 -9.33 5.55 -14.23
CA GLN A 103 -10.46 6.27 -14.80
C GLN A 103 -10.38 6.34 -16.33
N ALA A 104 -9.23 6.70 -16.88
CA ALA A 104 -9.02 6.82 -18.32
C ALA A 104 -9.19 5.48 -19.07
N THR A 105 -8.82 4.37 -18.43
CA THR A 105 -8.92 3.03 -18.99
C THR A 105 -10.21 2.30 -18.61
N GLN A 106 -11.11 2.93 -17.84
CA GLN A 106 -12.28 2.29 -17.25
C GLN A 106 -11.93 1.01 -16.46
N ASN A 107 -10.85 1.07 -15.68
CA ASN A 107 -10.20 -0.08 -15.02
C ASN A 107 -9.74 -1.13 -16.04
N TRP A 108 -8.96 -0.68 -17.04
CA TRP A 108 -8.35 -1.51 -18.07
C TRP A 108 -9.34 -2.29 -18.96
N THR A 109 -10.61 -1.85 -19.05
CA THR A 109 -11.58 -2.39 -20.01
C THR A 109 -11.61 -1.61 -21.33
N ALA A 110 -11.06 -0.40 -21.34
CA ALA A 110 -10.85 0.42 -22.53
C ALA A 110 -9.35 0.61 -22.79
N VAL A 111 -8.99 0.80 -24.06
CA VAL A 111 -7.60 1.02 -24.51
C VAL A 111 -7.52 2.36 -25.25
N PRO A 112 -7.35 3.48 -24.53
CA PRO A 112 -7.23 4.81 -25.15
C PRO A 112 -5.95 4.95 -25.99
N GLU A 113 -5.87 5.99 -26.81
CA GLU A 113 -4.67 6.33 -27.59
C GLU A 113 -3.43 6.51 -26.69
N ALA A 114 -3.61 7.16 -25.54
CA ALA A 114 -2.56 7.37 -24.52
C ALA A 114 -2.22 6.12 -23.68
N TRP A 115 -2.62 4.92 -24.12
CA TRP A 115 -2.40 3.64 -23.44
C TRP A 115 -1.01 3.49 -22.80
N GLU A 116 0.04 3.79 -23.57
CA GLU A 116 1.41 3.48 -23.17
C GLU A 116 1.88 4.34 -21.99
N SER A 117 1.54 5.63 -21.98
CA SER A 117 1.85 6.52 -20.87
C SER A 117 1.02 6.21 -19.62
N LEU A 118 -0.24 5.78 -19.82
CA LEU A 118 -1.11 5.31 -18.73
C LEU A 118 -0.55 4.02 -18.10
N ARG A 119 -0.08 3.07 -18.92
CA ARG A 119 0.61 1.85 -18.46
C ARG A 119 1.81 2.18 -17.60
N LEU A 120 2.70 3.06 -18.07
CA LEU A 120 3.88 3.47 -17.32
C LEU A 120 3.49 4.09 -15.98
N SER A 121 2.59 5.09 -16.00
CA SER A 121 2.17 5.79 -14.80
C SER A 121 1.56 4.84 -13.78
N TRP A 122 0.72 3.91 -14.23
CA TRP A 122 0.05 2.95 -13.35
C TRP A 122 1.02 1.94 -12.75
N GLU A 123 1.84 1.27 -13.56
CA GLU A 123 2.77 0.25 -13.09
C GLU A 123 3.84 0.82 -12.15
N TYR A 124 4.43 1.96 -12.50
CA TYR A 124 5.43 2.60 -11.64
C TYR A 124 4.83 3.19 -10.36
N SER A 125 3.56 3.65 -10.38
CA SER A 125 2.88 4.08 -9.16
C SER A 125 2.67 2.94 -8.17
N HIS A 126 2.35 1.74 -8.66
CA HIS A 126 2.25 0.54 -7.80
C HIS A 126 3.61 0.10 -7.29
N ALA A 127 4.66 0.15 -8.12
CA ALA A 127 6.02 -0.14 -7.70
C ALA A 127 6.50 0.81 -6.59
N ALA A 128 6.23 2.11 -6.73
CA ALA A 128 6.50 3.10 -5.68
C ALA A 128 5.71 2.80 -4.40
N ASN A 129 4.41 2.50 -4.52
CA ASN A 129 3.57 2.12 -3.39
C ASN A 129 4.04 0.84 -2.70
N ALA A 130 4.58 -0.13 -3.43
CA ALA A 130 5.14 -1.34 -2.84
C ALA A 130 6.30 -1.01 -1.89
N ALA A 131 7.22 -0.14 -2.31
CA ALA A 131 8.34 0.31 -1.47
C ALA A 131 7.84 1.10 -0.24
N ILE A 132 6.89 2.00 -0.44
CA ILE A 132 6.31 2.82 0.65
C ILE A 132 5.61 1.93 1.69
N VAL A 133 4.77 0.99 1.24
CA VAL A 133 4.01 0.09 2.13
C VAL A 133 4.94 -0.91 2.81
N PHE A 134 6.00 -1.37 2.15
CA PHE A 134 7.03 -2.19 2.78
C PHE A 134 7.73 -1.42 3.92
N ALA A 135 8.12 -0.17 3.68
CA ALA A 135 8.67 0.69 4.73
C ALA A 135 7.67 0.90 5.88
N ALA A 136 6.38 1.08 5.58
CA ALA A 136 5.32 1.17 6.58
C ALA A 136 5.25 -0.09 7.45
N ALA A 137 5.26 -1.28 6.83
CA ALA A 137 5.24 -2.56 7.54
C ALA A 137 6.47 -2.74 8.45
N CYS A 138 7.67 -2.40 7.96
CA CYS A 138 8.88 -2.39 8.78
C CYS A 138 8.75 -1.44 9.98
N CYS A 139 8.21 -0.24 9.79
CA CYS A 139 8.00 0.72 10.87
C CYS A 139 6.98 0.21 11.91
N SER A 140 5.91 -0.45 11.48
CA SER A 140 4.92 -1.08 12.39
C SER A 140 5.56 -2.17 13.26
N VAL A 141 6.40 -3.02 12.66
CA VAL A 141 7.13 -4.07 13.38
C VAL A 141 8.13 -3.46 14.36
N LEU A 142 8.95 -2.50 13.92
CA LEU A 142 9.93 -1.82 14.78
C LEU A 142 9.26 -1.08 15.94
N SER A 143 8.10 -0.44 15.70
CA SER A 143 7.30 0.18 16.76
C SER A 143 6.95 -0.83 17.86
N ALA A 144 6.52 -2.03 17.47
CA ALA A 144 6.19 -3.10 18.42
C ALA A 144 7.42 -3.62 19.17
N LEU A 145 8.54 -3.83 18.48
CA LEU A 145 9.79 -4.32 19.07
C LEU A 145 10.43 -3.32 20.04
N CYS A 146 10.29 -2.02 19.78
CA CYS A 146 10.83 -0.97 20.66
C CYS A 146 9.95 -0.69 21.88
N TRP A 147 8.70 -1.15 21.90
CA TRP A 147 7.78 -0.87 22.99
C TRP A 147 8.07 -1.71 24.23
N ARG A 148 8.10 -1.04 25.40
CA ARG A 148 8.32 -1.70 26.70
C ARG A 148 7.03 -1.63 27.54
N PRO A 149 6.58 -2.73 28.17
CA PRO A 149 5.50 -2.63 29.15
C PRO A 149 5.93 -1.75 30.33
N ALA A 150 4.97 -1.07 30.96
CA ALA A 150 5.22 -0.42 32.24
C ALA A 150 5.64 -1.50 33.28
N PRO A 151 6.59 -1.18 34.18
CA PRO A 151 6.97 -2.09 35.25
C PRO A 151 5.80 -2.42 36.18
#